data_AF-A0A378X4E0-F1
#
_entry.id   AF-A0A378X4E0-F1
#
_cell.length_a   1.000
_cell.length_b   1.000
_cell.length_c   1.000
_cell.angle_alpha   90.00
_cell.angle_beta   90.00
_cell.angle_gamma   90.00
#
_symmetry.space_group_name_H-M   'P 1'
#
loop_
_entity.id
_entity.type
_entity.pdbx_description
1 polymer ?
#
loop_
_entity_poly.entity_id
_entity_poly.type
_entity_poly.pdbx_seq_one_letter_code
_entity_poly.pdbx_strand_id
1 'polypeptide(L)'
;MAEAIVQGCVDEELEWDALTVVVNLHRQQSMFGYRYADDGNWSPDVRLSMQVLDRAIDLRTTMTTPDGKGWKVCLIQIRRSDMSVQVEFEYKNAKRWRVTPVNLESMVEELRPC
;
A
#
# COMPACT_ATOMS: atom_id res chain seq x y z
N MET A 1 9.75 -25.70 34.79
CA MET A 1 9.00 -25.88 33.54
C MET A 1 8.07 -24.69 33.41
N ALA A 2 8.29 -23.84 32.41
CA ALA A 2 7.37 -22.76 32.06
C ALA A 2 7.06 -22.98 30.57
N GLU A 3 5.83 -23.36 30.26
CA GLU A 3 5.34 -23.42 28.89
C GLU A 3 5.02 -22.00 28.46
N ALA A 4 5.78 -21.50 27.48
CA ALA A 4 5.40 -20.29 26.76
C ALA A 4 4.23 -20.66 25.84
N ILE A 5 3.08 -20.00 26.04
CA ILE A 5 2.01 -19.98 25.04
C ILE A 5 2.56 -19.17 23.88
N VAL A 6 3.14 -19.86 22.90
CA VAL A 6 3.25 -19.32 21.55
C VAL A 6 1.81 -19.31 21.04
N GLN A 7 1.12 -18.20 21.26
CA GLN A 7 -0.13 -17.91 20.57
C GLN A 7 0.21 -18.03 19.09
N GLY A 8 -0.23 -19.12 18.46
CA GLY A 8 -0.10 -19.29 17.03
C GLY A 8 -0.72 -18.07 16.39
N CYS A 9 0.10 -17.21 15.80
CA CYS A 9 -0.34 -16.30 14.76
C CYS A 9 -0.70 -17.25 13.62
N VAL A 10 -1.93 -17.77 13.66
CA VAL A 10 -2.48 -18.52 12.56
C VAL A 10 -2.52 -17.49 11.44
N ASP A 11 -1.53 -17.55 10.54
CA ASP A 11 -1.70 -17.05 9.18
C ASP A 11 -2.84 -17.88 8.60
N GLU A 12 -4.07 -17.53 8.95
CA GLU A 12 -5.12 -17.66 7.96
C GLU A 12 -4.56 -16.88 6.76
N GLU A 13 -4.35 -17.58 5.65
CA GLU A 13 -4.20 -16.94 4.36
C GLU A 13 -5.47 -16.09 4.18
N LEU A 14 -5.45 -14.89 4.74
CA LEU A 14 -6.58 -13.99 4.73
C LEU A 14 -6.88 -13.75 3.26
N GLU A 15 -8.01 -14.33 2.82
CA GLU A 15 -8.40 -14.35 1.43
C GLU A 15 -8.42 -12.91 0.93
N TRP A 16 -7.59 -12.66 -0.07
CA TRP A 16 -7.54 -11.38 -0.76
C TRP A 16 -7.70 -11.65 -2.24
N ASP A 17 -8.58 -10.89 -2.87
CA ASP A 17 -8.73 -10.81 -4.31
C ASP A 17 -7.92 -9.62 -4.86
N ALA A 18 -7.77 -8.55 -4.07
CA ALA A 18 -6.99 -7.38 -4.47
C ALA A 18 -6.22 -6.74 -3.32
N LEU A 19 -5.14 -6.03 -3.65
CA LEU A 19 -4.31 -5.26 -2.73
C LEU A 19 -4.09 -3.86 -3.27
N THR A 20 -4.00 -2.90 -2.35
CA THR A 20 -3.56 -1.54 -2.65
C THR A 20 -2.50 -1.10 -1.65
N VAL A 21 -1.43 -0.49 -2.14
CA VAL A 21 -0.38 0.12 -1.33
C VAL A 21 -0.17 1.56 -1.77
N VAL A 22 -0.16 2.48 -0.81
CA VAL A 22 0.19 3.89 -1.02
C VAL A 22 1.49 4.18 -0.30
N VAL A 23 2.50 4.62 -1.05
CA VAL A 23 3.80 5.02 -0.49
C VAL A 23 3.97 6.53 -0.65
N ASN A 24 4.19 7.23 0.45
CA ASN A 24 4.48 8.66 0.47
C ASN A 24 5.95 8.89 0.85
N LEU A 25 6.69 9.56 -0.02
CA LEU A 25 8.10 9.93 0.20
C LEU A 25 8.28 11.46 0.24
N HIS A 26 7.21 12.22 0.36
CA HIS A 26 7.26 13.69 0.42
C HIS A 26 7.35 14.20 1.86
N ARG A 27 8.52 14.72 2.23
CA ARG A 27 8.90 15.25 3.57
C ARG A 27 8.95 14.22 4.68
N GLN A 28 8.00 13.29 4.72
CA GLN A 28 7.95 12.18 5.66
C GLN A 28 7.73 10.90 4.86
N GLN A 29 8.45 9.84 5.23
CA GLN A 29 8.29 8.54 4.62
C GLN A 29 7.16 7.81 5.36
N SER A 30 6.13 7.42 4.64
CA SER A 30 5.07 6.60 5.18
C SER A 30 4.49 5.69 4.12
N MET A 31 3.88 4.61 4.58
CA MET A 31 3.19 3.66 3.73
C MET A 31 1.98 3.12 4.48
N PHE A 32 0.91 2.89 3.74
CA PHE A 32 -0.27 2.17 4.21
C PHE A 32 -0.87 1.43 3.03
N GLY A 33 -1.81 0.53 3.31
CA GLY A 33 -2.48 -0.22 2.28
C GLY A 33 -3.70 -0.95 2.80
N TYR A 34 -4.44 -1.51 1.86
CA TYR A 34 -5.67 -2.25 2.11
C TYR A 34 -5.63 -3.54 1.30
N ARG A 35 -6.25 -4.56 1.87
CA ARG A 35 -6.66 -5.76 1.13
C ARG A 35 -8.15 -5.76 0.96
N TYR A 36 -8.58 -6.32 -0.16
CA TYR A 36 -9.98 -6.47 -0.54
C TYR A 36 -10.26 -7.96 -0.72
N ALA A 37 -11.28 -8.46 -0.03
CA ALA A 37 -11.80 -9.82 -0.19
C ALA A 37 -12.75 -9.89 -1.40
N ASP A 38 -13.07 -11.10 -1.83
CA ASP A 38 -13.97 -11.36 -2.95
C ASP A 38 -15.43 -10.93 -2.68
N ASP A 39 -15.85 -10.98 -1.41
CA ASP A 39 -17.14 -10.52 -0.90
C ASP A 39 -17.28 -8.99 -0.86
N GLY A 40 -16.22 -8.27 -1.21
CA GLY A 40 -16.16 -6.82 -1.26
C GLY A 40 -15.73 -6.16 0.06
N ASN A 41 -15.54 -6.92 1.14
CA ASN A 41 -15.00 -6.39 2.39
C ASN A 41 -13.53 -5.96 2.22
N TRP A 42 -13.10 -5.03 3.07
CA TRP A 42 -11.74 -4.55 3.08
C TRP A 42 -11.18 -4.49 4.49
N SER A 43 -9.85 -4.57 4.61
CA SER A 43 -9.15 -4.34 5.87
C SER A 43 -7.77 -3.74 5.62
N PRO A 44 -7.20 -3.00 6.59
CA PRO A 44 -5.81 -2.53 6.50
C PRO A 44 -4.85 -3.70 6.29
N ASP A 45 -3.90 -3.55 5.38
CA ASP A 45 -2.85 -4.55 5.18
C ASP A 45 -1.70 -4.34 6.17
N VAL A 46 -1.59 -5.25 7.13
CA VAL A 46 -0.58 -5.24 8.18
C VAL A 46 0.75 -5.90 7.76
N ARG A 47 0.80 -6.52 6.58
CA ARG A 47 2.00 -7.22 6.07
C ARG A 47 2.98 -6.29 5.35
N LEU A 48 2.66 -5.00 5.27
CA LEU A 48 3.53 -3.98 4.71
C LEU A 48 4.80 -3.84 5.55
N SER A 49 5.94 -4.13 4.93
CA SER A 49 7.25 -4.15 5.61
C SER A 49 8.13 -2.98 5.18
N MET A 50 9.17 -2.71 5.98
CA MET A 50 10.21 -1.74 5.64
C MET A 50 10.90 -2.06 4.31
N GLN A 51 10.97 -3.34 3.93
CA GLN A 51 11.54 -3.73 2.64
C GLN A 51 10.75 -3.15 1.45
N VAL A 52 9.42 -3.06 1.55
CA VAL A 52 8.59 -2.44 0.51
C VAL A 52 8.90 -0.94 0.40
N LEU A 53 9.06 -0.27 1.54
CA LEU A 53 9.43 1.14 1.59
C LEU A 53 10.82 1.39 1.00
N ASP A 54 11.81 0.56 1.34
CA ASP A 54 13.17 0.63 0.78
C ASP A 54 13.16 0.47 -0.73
N ARG A 55 12.41 -0.51 -1.26
CA ARG A 55 12.25 -0.70 -2.71
C ARG A 55 11.57 0.49 -3.39
N ALA A 56 10.61 1.13 -2.72
CA ALA A 56 9.99 2.33 -3.24
C ALA A 56 10.97 3.52 -3.27
N ILE A 57 11.87 3.63 -2.30
CA ILE A 57 12.95 4.63 -2.28
C ILE A 57 13.94 4.39 -3.43
N ASP A 58 14.37 3.14 -3.64
CA ASP A 58 15.24 2.76 -4.76
C ASP A 58 14.60 3.10 -6.11
N LEU A 59 13.31 2.78 -6.25
CA LEU A 59 12.53 3.08 -7.45
C LEU A 59 12.44 4.59 -7.67
N ARG A 60 12.13 5.37 -6.63
CA ARG A 60 12.09 6.84 -6.72
C ARG A 60 13.43 7.42 -7.15
N THR A 61 14.52 6.90 -6.59
CA THR A 61 15.88 7.35 -6.89
C THR A 61 16.21 7.07 -8.35
N THR A 62 15.90 5.88 -8.84
CA THR A 62 16.11 5.47 -10.23
C THR A 62 15.29 6.31 -11.21
N MET A 63 14.06 6.67 -10.85
CA MET A 63 13.15 7.48 -11.68
C MET A 63 13.33 9.00 -11.53
N THR A 64 14.24 9.45 -10.67
CA THR A 64 14.48 10.88 -10.47
C THR A 64 15.03 11.49 -11.75
N THR A 65 14.36 12.52 -12.24
CA THR A 65 14.76 13.24 -13.45
C THR A 65 16.10 13.96 -13.26
N PRO A 66 16.79 14.38 -14.35
CA PRO A 66 18.07 15.11 -14.25
C PRO A 66 17.99 16.42 -13.45
N ASP A 67 16.82 17.06 -13.38
CA ASP A 67 16.57 18.24 -12.55
C ASP A 67 16.21 17.90 -11.08
N GLY A 68 16.39 16.65 -10.67
CA GLY A 68 16.24 16.18 -9.29
C GLY A 68 14.79 15.93 -8.86
N LYS A 69 13.83 15.89 -9.78
CA LYS A 69 12.40 15.72 -9.46
C LYS A 69 12.01 14.24 -9.48
N GLY A 70 11.96 13.65 -8.29
CA GLY A 70 11.27 12.37 -8.06
C GLY A 70 9.78 12.56 -7.77
N TRP A 71 8.98 11.50 -7.96
CA TRP A 71 7.58 11.48 -7.55
C TRP A 71 7.42 11.69 -6.03
N LYS A 72 6.25 12.13 -5.60
CA LYS A 72 5.95 12.46 -4.19
C LYS A 72 5.24 11.31 -3.48
N VAL A 73 4.24 10.73 -4.15
CA VAL A 73 3.47 9.60 -3.65
C VAL A 73 3.23 8.63 -4.81
N CYS A 74 3.21 7.34 -4.50
CA CYS A 74 2.98 6.24 -5.44
C CYS A 74 1.79 5.41 -4.96
N LEU A 75 0.92 5.02 -5.89
CA LEU A 75 -0.16 4.06 -5.70
C LEU A 75 0.22 2.78 -6.45
N ILE A 76 0.15 1.65 -5.77
CA ILE A 76 0.37 0.32 -6.33
C ILE A 76 -0.90 -0.48 -6.07
N GLN A 77 -1.44 -1.10 -7.12
CA GLN A 77 -2.67 -1.88 -7.08
C GLN A 77 -2.39 -3.25 -7.71
N ILE A 78 -2.83 -4.31 -7.05
CA ILE A 78 -2.65 -5.68 -7.50
C ILE A 78 -4.00 -6.37 -7.47
N ARG A 79 -4.40 -7.01 -8.56
CA ARG A 79 -5.56 -7.91 -8.60
C ARG A 79 -5.06 -9.34 -8.82
N ARG A 80 -5.54 -10.26 -7.97
CA ARG A 80 -5.08 -11.65 -7.95
C ARG A 80 -5.66 -12.46 -9.10
N SER A 81 -6.94 -12.24 -9.40
CA SER A 81 -7.70 -13.03 -10.38
C SER A 81 -7.09 -13.02 -11.78
N ASP A 82 -6.48 -11.91 -12.20
CA ASP A 82 -5.79 -11.77 -13.50
C ASP A 82 -4.29 -11.46 -13.38
N MET A 83 -3.75 -11.44 -12.15
CA MET A 83 -2.37 -11.06 -11.84
C MET A 83 -1.98 -9.67 -12.38
N SER A 84 -2.95 -8.76 -12.55
CA SER A 84 -2.68 -7.41 -13.02
C SER A 84 -2.04 -6.56 -11.92
N VAL A 85 -1.14 -5.67 -12.35
CA VAL A 85 -0.46 -4.71 -11.50
C VAL A 85 -0.57 -3.33 -12.14
N GLN A 86 -1.14 -2.38 -11.42
CA GLN A 86 -1.19 -0.97 -11.80
C GLN A 86 -0.31 -0.16 -10.85
N VAL A 87 0.46 0.76 -11.42
CA VAL A 87 1.33 1.67 -10.67
C VAL A 87 1.11 3.09 -11.16
N GLU A 88 0.73 3.98 -10.26
CA GLU A 88 0.56 5.40 -10.53
C GLU A 88 1.48 6.26 -9.68
N PHE A 89 2.12 7.25 -10.32
CA PHE A 89 3.05 8.17 -9.68
C PHE A 89 2.50 9.59 -9.69
N GLU A 90 2.45 10.24 -8.53
CA GLU A 90 1.99 11.62 -8.38
C GLU A 90 3.16 12.54 -8.03
N TYR A 91 3.42 13.51 -8.90
CA TYR A 91 4.58 14.41 -8.80
C TYR A 91 4.23 15.77 -8.20
N LYS A 92 2.96 16.18 -8.22
CA LYS A 92 2.49 17.51 -7.85
C LYS A 92 1.81 17.50 -6.49
N ASN A 93 0.76 16.69 -6.33
CA ASN A 93 -0.09 16.67 -5.13
C ASN A 93 0.23 15.48 -4.20
N ALA A 94 1.12 15.68 -3.23
CA ALA A 94 1.46 14.66 -2.22
C ALA A 94 0.27 14.22 -1.33
N LYS A 95 -0.88 14.91 -1.41
CA LYS A 95 -2.08 14.60 -0.63
C LYS A 95 -3.15 13.87 -1.45
N ARG A 96 -2.89 13.53 -2.73
CA ARG A 96 -3.87 12.93 -3.65
C ARG A 96 -4.57 11.72 -3.03
N TRP A 97 -3.80 10.77 -2.51
CA TRP A 97 -4.32 9.54 -1.90
C TRP A 97 -4.27 9.56 -0.37
N ARG A 98 -4.36 10.73 0.25
CA ARG A 98 -4.23 10.81 1.72
C ARG A 98 -5.52 10.33 2.39
N VAL A 99 -5.38 9.29 3.20
CA VAL A 99 -6.45 8.80 4.08
C VAL A 99 -6.39 9.49 5.44
N THR A 100 -7.58 9.81 5.95
CA THR A 100 -7.85 10.38 7.27
C THR A 100 -9.09 9.68 7.83
N PRO A 101 -9.36 9.75 9.15
CA PRO A 101 -10.58 9.16 9.71
C PRO A 101 -11.88 9.67 9.07
N VAL A 102 -11.88 10.91 8.57
CA VAL A 102 -13.08 11.56 8.00
C VAL A 102 -13.39 11.06 6.58
N ASN A 103 -12.38 10.65 5.81
CA ASN A 103 -12.55 10.22 4.40
C ASN A 103 -12.23 8.74 4.18
N LEU A 104 -12.15 7.95 5.25
CA LEU A 104 -11.70 6.56 5.20
C LEU A 104 -12.53 5.74 4.21
N GLU A 105 -13.86 5.71 4.38
CA GLU A 105 -14.73 4.88 3.53
C GLU A 105 -14.64 5.27 2.05
N SER A 106 -14.72 6.57 1.75
CA SER A 106 -14.62 7.04 0.36
C SER A 106 -13.25 6.74 -0.26
N MET A 107 -12.17 6.90 0.50
CA MET A 107 -10.82 6.68 -0.01
C MET A 107 -10.52 5.21 -0.21
N VAL A 108 -11.03 4.31 0.64
CA VAL A 108 -10.79 2.88 0.45
C VAL A 108 -11.42 2.39 -0.85
N GLU A 109 -12.60 2.91 -1.20
CA GLU A 109 -13.23 2.61 -2.49
C GLU A 109 -12.50 3.26 -3.67
N GLU A 110 -12.05 4.52 -3.55
CA GLU A 110 -11.23 5.16 -4.59
C GLU A 110 -9.91 4.41 -4.84
N LEU A 111 -9.34 3.82 -3.79
CA LEU A 111 -8.10 3.07 -3.85
C LEU A 111 -8.30 1.61 -4.28
N ARG A 112 -9.54 1.14 -4.44
CA ARG A 112 -9.81 -0.23 -4.87
C ARG A 112 -9.34 -0.43 -6.31
N PRO A 113 -8.64 -1.53 -6.65
CA PRO A 113 -8.25 -1.83 -8.02
C PRO A 113 -9.49 -2.01 -8.92
N CYS A 114 -9.49 -1.34 -10.07
CA CYS A 114 -10.58 -1.37 -11.07
C CYS A 114 -10.71 -2.73 -11.75
#